data_AF-A0AAW6SKN9-F1
#
_entry.id   AF-A0AAW6SKN9-F1
#
_cell.length_a   1.000
_cell.length_b   1.000
_cell.length_c   1.000
_cell.angle_alpha   90.00
_cell.angle_beta   90.00
_cell.angle_gamma   90.00
#
_symmetry.space_group_name_H-M   'P 1'
#
loop_
_entity.id
_entity.type
_entity.pdbx_description
1 polymer ?
#
loop_
_entity_poly.entity_id
_entity_poly.type
_entity_poly.pdbx_seq_one_letter_code
_entity_poly.pdbx_strand_id
1 'polypeptide(L)'
;MDEVKKWVLVDDGCQLETEWVCDILVLFQDDSQYVTWFLVFVGWVITALIAYLQFKKSDESSNSISHNEWVREFREKLEVLEDNALIFWTNKAKAEDDLITLEKLIRSIKEITTIAGDIEKVGGVEYPKETFMELRRAITSDTELEDRPLPTHHSRPESIVRYSKSLRRLYRRKCS
;
A
#
# COMPACT_ATOMS: atom_id res chain seq x y z
N MET A 1 61.75 -57.31 36.19
CA MET A 1 62.43 -56.27 37.00
C MET A 1 61.90 -54.95 36.52
N ASP A 2 61.22 -54.29 37.43
CA ASP A 2 60.32 -53.17 37.25
C ASP A 2 61.04 -51.91 36.77
N GLU A 3 60.47 -51.24 35.77
CA GLU A 3 60.77 -49.83 35.52
C GLU A 3 59.55 -48.98 35.85
N VAL A 4 59.74 -48.23 36.93
CA VAL A 4 58.88 -47.19 37.47
C VAL A 4 58.57 -46.15 36.39
N LYS A 5 57.32 -46.09 35.90
CA LYS A 5 56.82 -44.90 35.19
C LYS A 5 56.17 -43.93 36.17
N LYS A 6 57.04 -43.03 36.61
CA LYS A 6 56.85 -41.74 37.26
C LYS A 6 55.52 -41.06 36.90
N TRP A 7 54.69 -40.77 37.90
CA TRP A 7 53.61 -39.79 37.76
C TRP A 7 54.25 -38.41 37.56
N VAL A 8 54.13 -37.86 36.36
CA VAL A 8 54.46 -36.46 36.10
C VAL A 8 53.20 -35.66 36.34
N LEU A 9 53.21 -34.84 37.39
CA LEU A 9 52.28 -33.71 37.50
C LEU A 9 52.58 -32.78 36.34
N VAL A 10 51.71 -32.78 35.33
CA VAL A 10 51.67 -31.77 34.29
C VAL A 10 50.53 -30.83 34.66
N ASP A 11 50.91 -29.70 35.23
CA ASP A 11 50.12 -28.47 35.09
C ASP A 11 49.97 -28.20 33.58
N ASP A 12 48.77 -27.76 33.19
CA ASP A 12 48.39 -27.29 31.85
C ASP A 12 48.00 -28.34 30.79
N GLY A 13 46.77 -28.20 30.29
CA GLY A 13 46.43 -28.55 28.90
C GLY A 13 45.21 -29.44 28.73
N CYS A 14 44.09 -28.86 28.31
CA CYS A 14 42.96 -29.58 27.73
C CYS A 14 43.42 -30.42 26.52
N GLN A 15 43.30 -31.74 26.60
CA GLN A 15 43.39 -32.63 25.45
C GLN A 15 41.97 -32.91 24.92
N LEU A 16 41.59 -32.22 23.84
CA LEU A 16 40.45 -32.55 22.99
C LEU A 16 40.92 -32.41 21.54
N GLU A 17 40.71 -33.45 20.72
CA GLU A 17 41.25 -33.68 19.36
C GLU A 17 40.79 -32.69 18.27
N THR A 18 40.54 -31.42 18.61
CA THR A 18 40.19 -30.38 17.64
C THR A 18 40.99 -29.12 17.92
N GLU A 19 42.21 -29.09 17.38
CA GLU A 19 43.16 -27.97 17.49
C GLU A 19 42.52 -26.61 17.14
N TRP A 20 41.58 -26.57 16.19
CA TRP A 20 40.87 -25.36 15.79
C TRP A 20 39.89 -24.80 16.85
N VAL A 21 39.32 -25.66 17.70
CA VAL A 21 38.38 -25.24 18.76
C VAL A 21 39.15 -24.68 19.95
N CYS A 22 40.30 -25.29 20.28
CA CYS A 22 41.21 -24.76 21.29
C CYS A 22 41.80 -23.41 20.86
N ASP A 23 42.21 -23.26 19.59
CA ASP A 23 42.67 -21.97 19.09
C ASP A 23 41.58 -20.91 19.14
N ILE A 24 40.33 -21.24 18.78
CA ILE A 24 39.20 -20.30 18.92
C ILE A 24 38.93 -19.95 20.39
N LEU A 25 38.98 -20.92 21.30
CA LEU A 25 38.74 -20.71 22.74
C LEU A 25 39.84 -19.87 23.41
N VAL A 26 41.10 -20.10 23.06
CA VAL A 26 42.24 -19.29 23.53
C VAL A 26 42.15 -17.87 22.95
N LEU A 27 41.66 -17.72 21.72
CA LEU A 27 41.35 -16.43 21.07
C LEU A 27 40.08 -15.75 21.63
N PHE A 28 39.40 -16.36 22.59
CA PHE A 28 38.38 -15.70 23.41
C PHE A 28 38.88 -15.42 24.83
N GLN A 29 40.10 -15.81 25.20
CA GLN A 29 40.63 -15.68 26.55
C GLN A 29 41.47 -14.42 26.76
N ASP A 30 41.78 -13.68 25.69
CA ASP A 30 42.51 -12.42 25.76
C ASP A 30 41.54 -11.26 26.10
N ASP A 31 41.72 -10.63 27.27
CA ASP A 31 40.84 -9.57 27.80
C ASP A 31 40.69 -8.37 26.83
N SER A 32 41.63 -8.20 25.90
CA SER A 32 41.61 -7.16 24.86
C SER A 32 40.70 -7.49 23.66
N GLN A 33 40.39 -8.76 23.41
CA GLN A 33 39.55 -9.22 22.29
C GLN A 33 38.06 -9.03 22.56
N TYR A 34 37.61 -9.14 23.82
CA TYR A 34 36.22 -8.85 24.19
C TYR A 34 35.82 -7.42 23.88
N VAL A 35 36.72 -6.45 24.14
CA VAL A 35 36.48 -5.04 23.82
C VAL A 35 36.34 -4.84 22.30
N THR A 36 37.17 -5.54 21.53
CA THR A 36 37.15 -5.47 20.06
C THR A 36 35.86 -6.06 19.49
N TRP A 37 35.44 -7.24 19.93
CA TRP A 37 34.19 -7.86 19.52
C TRP A 37 32.96 -7.06 19.97
N PHE A 38 32.98 -6.49 21.18
CA PHE A 38 31.93 -5.61 21.66
C PHE A 38 31.76 -4.38 20.75
N LEU A 39 32.85 -3.73 20.35
CA LEU A 39 32.80 -2.60 19.42
C LEU A 39 32.25 -3.00 18.04
N VAL A 40 32.59 -4.19 17.54
CA VAL A 40 32.03 -4.71 16.29
C VAL A 40 30.51 -4.91 16.41
N PHE A 41 30.03 -5.53 17.49
CA PHE A 41 28.59 -5.70 17.73
C PHE A 41 27.86 -4.37 17.84
N VAL A 42 28.42 -3.40 18.56
CA VAL A 42 27.86 -2.04 18.65
C VAL A 42 27.79 -1.39 17.27
N GLY A 43 28.84 -1.54 16.45
CA GLY A 43 28.85 -1.07 15.07
C GLY A 43 27.72 -1.69 14.23
N TRP A 44 27.47 -2.99 14.37
CA TRP A 44 26.41 -3.71 13.66
C TRP A 44 25.01 -3.28 14.12
N VAL A 45 24.84 -3.02 15.43
CA VAL A 45 23.57 -2.51 15.96
C VAL A 45 23.28 -1.12 15.41
N ILE A 46 24.28 -0.24 15.36
CA ILE A 46 24.12 1.12 14.82
C ILE A 46 23.78 1.07 13.32
N THR A 47 24.47 0.26 12.53
CA THR A 47 24.18 0.14 11.10
C THR A 47 22.81 -0.48 10.85
N ALA A 48 22.42 -1.50 11.62
CA ALA A 48 21.07 -2.08 11.56
C ALA A 48 19.99 -1.05 11.93
N LEU A 49 20.25 -0.19 12.93
CA LEU A 49 19.33 0.85 13.36
C LEU A 49 19.18 1.95 12.30
N ILE A 50 20.27 2.39 11.67
CA ILE A 50 20.24 3.34 10.56
C ILE A 50 19.49 2.76 9.37
N ALA A 51 19.79 1.50 8.99
CA ALA A 51 19.12 0.80 7.90
C ALA A 51 17.60 0.66 8.18
N TYR A 52 17.23 0.32 9.41
CA TYR A 52 15.83 0.23 9.83
C TYR A 52 15.10 1.58 9.73
N LEU A 53 15.71 2.67 10.21
CA LEU A 53 15.14 4.02 10.12
C LEU A 53 15.01 4.48 8.67
N GLN A 54 16.00 4.18 7.83
CA GLN A 54 15.98 4.52 6.41
C GLN A 54 14.90 3.74 5.66
N PHE A 55 14.77 2.44 5.93
CA PHE A 55 13.73 1.58 5.35
C PHE A 55 12.32 2.08 5.74
N LYS A 56 12.10 2.38 7.02
CA LYS A 56 10.82 2.89 7.51
C LYS A 56 10.44 4.23 6.84
N LYS A 57 11.41 5.14 6.69
CA LYS A 57 11.19 6.44 6.04
C LYS A 57 10.95 6.30 4.54
N SER A 58 11.65 5.40 3.85
CA SER A 58 11.41 5.14 2.43
C SER A 58 10.02 4.56 2.19
N ASP A 59 9.56 3.65 3.05
CA ASP A 59 8.26 2.99 2.92
C ASP A 59 7.10 3.98 3.11
N GLU A 60 7.20 4.85 4.12
CA GLU A 60 6.21 5.91 4.36
C GLU A 60 6.15 6.93 3.20
N SER A 61 7.31 7.31 2.66
CA SER A 61 7.37 8.18 1.48
C SER A 61 6.84 7.52 0.21
N SER A 62 7.10 6.22 0.01
CA SER A 62 6.64 5.45 -1.16
C SER A 62 5.11 5.27 -1.12
N ASN A 63 4.56 4.93 0.05
CA ASN A 63 3.12 4.73 0.22
C ASN A 63 2.32 6.04 0.08
N SER A 64 2.87 7.17 0.52
CA SER A 64 2.22 8.48 0.32
C SER A 64 2.24 8.93 -1.15
N ILE A 65 3.32 8.67 -1.89
CA ILE A 65 3.42 8.96 -3.33
C ILE A 65 2.41 8.14 -4.12
N SER A 66 2.40 6.82 -3.92
CA SER A 66 1.47 5.89 -4.59
C SER A 66 0.01 6.18 -4.23
N HIS A 67 -0.31 6.47 -2.97
CA HIS A 67 -1.64 6.93 -2.57
C HIS A 67 -2.05 8.21 -3.32
N ASN A 68 -1.17 9.20 -3.41
CA ASN A 68 -1.47 10.47 -4.08
C ASN A 68 -1.66 10.31 -5.59
N GLU A 69 -0.94 9.38 -6.22
CA GLU A 69 -1.13 8.99 -7.61
C GLU A 69 -2.50 8.34 -7.83
N TRP A 70 -2.88 7.35 -7.02
CA TRP A 70 -4.17 6.70 -7.15
C TRP A 70 -5.35 7.62 -6.86
N VAL A 71 -5.22 8.52 -5.87
CA VAL A 71 -6.21 9.56 -5.61
C VAL A 71 -6.31 10.54 -6.79
N ARG A 72 -5.21 10.83 -7.50
CA ARG A 72 -5.25 11.65 -8.71
C ARG A 72 -6.01 10.91 -9.82
N GLU A 73 -5.63 9.68 -10.12
CA GLU A 73 -6.30 8.87 -11.15
C GLU A 73 -7.79 8.69 -10.86
N PHE A 74 -8.15 8.42 -9.61
CA PHE A 74 -9.53 8.32 -9.14
C PHE A 74 -10.33 9.60 -9.48
N ARG A 75 -9.77 10.77 -9.18
CA ARG A 75 -10.45 12.05 -9.39
C ARG A 75 -10.61 12.38 -10.87
N GLU A 76 -9.58 12.10 -11.68
CA GLU A 76 -9.62 12.28 -13.14
C GLU A 76 -10.71 11.39 -13.76
N LYS A 77 -10.77 10.10 -13.39
CA LYS A 77 -11.82 9.19 -13.88
C LYS A 77 -13.20 9.58 -13.39
N LEU A 78 -13.33 10.05 -12.16
CA LEU A 78 -14.62 10.50 -11.60
C LEU A 78 -15.16 11.74 -12.32
N GLU A 79 -14.30 12.68 -12.72
CA GLU A 79 -14.67 13.85 -13.51
C GLU A 79 -15.14 13.44 -14.90
N VAL A 80 -14.40 12.56 -15.58
CA VAL A 80 -14.80 12.01 -16.89
C VAL A 80 -16.12 11.24 -16.79
N LEU A 81 -16.35 10.49 -15.71
CA LEU A 81 -17.62 9.79 -15.47
C LEU A 81 -18.78 10.78 -15.31
N GLU A 82 -18.59 11.83 -14.49
CA GLU A 82 -19.60 12.86 -14.25
C GLU A 82 -20.00 13.55 -15.56
N ASP A 83 -19.01 14.01 -16.35
CA ASP A 83 -19.26 14.68 -17.62
C ASP A 83 -19.98 13.76 -18.60
N ASN A 84 -19.51 12.52 -18.77
CA ASN A 84 -20.15 11.56 -19.67
C ASN A 84 -21.58 11.20 -19.23
N ALA A 85 -21.82 11.08 -17.92
CA ALA A 85 -23.16 10.80 -17.39
C ALA A 85 -24.09 12.00 -17.59
N LEU A 86 -23.62 13.23 -17.39
CA LEU A 86 -24.42 14.43 -17.63
C LEU A 86 -24.73 14.59 -19.12
N ILE A 87 -23.74 14.39 -20.00
CA ILE A 87 -23.90 14.42 -21.46
C ILE A 87 -24.94 13.37 -21.88
N PHE A 88 -24.88 12.17 -21.33
CA PHE A 88 -25.88 11.13 -21.57
C PHE A 88 -27.27 11.63 -21.16
N TRP A 89 -27.49 12.01 -19.90
CA TRP A 89 -28.84 12.37 -19.43
C TRP A 89 -29.44 13.64 -20.05
N THR A 90 -28.61 14.58 -20.51
CA THR A 90 -29.06 15.88 -21.03
C THR A 90 -29.15 15.96 -22.56
N ASN A 91 -28.46 15.10 -23.30
CA ASN A 91 -28.57 15.06 -24.77
C ASN A 91 -29.77 14.26 -25.25
N LYS A 92 -30.27 14.63 -26.43
CA LYS A 92 -31.34 13.89 -27.12
C LYS A 92 -30.93 12.43 -27.31
N ALA A 93 -31.82 11.53 -26.89
CA ALA A 93 -31.65 10.09 -27.05
C ALA A 93 -31.42 9.71 -28.51
N LYS A 94 -30.42 8.86 -28.74
CA LYS A 94 -30.18 8.18 -30.01
C LYS A 94 -30.20 6.70 -29.69
N ALA A 95 -31.31 6.04 -29.98
CA ALA A 95 -31.62 4.68 -29.51
C ALA A 95 -30.49 3.65 -29.73
N GLU A 96 -29.72 3.76 -30.82
CA GLU A 96 -28.60 2.83 -31.10
C GLU A 96 -27.32 3.12 -30.31
N ASP A 97 -27.09 4.37 -29.90
CA ASP A 97 -25.89 4.80 -29.17
C ASP A 97 -26.09 4.75 -27.64
N ASP A 98 -27.35 4.72 -27.20
CA ASP A 98 -27.72 4.81 -25.78
C ASP A 98 -27.32 3.56 -24.96
N LEU A 99 -27.45 2.35 -25.53
CA LEU A 99 -27.05 1.12 -24.84
C LEU A 99 -25.53 1.03 -24.70
N ILE A 100 -24.81 1.39 -25.76
CA ILE A 100 -23.34 1.39 -25.79
C ILE A 100 -22.77 2.41 -24.80
N THR A 101 -23.37 3.61 -24.74
CA THR A 101 -22.95 4.65 -23.80
C THR A 101 -23.28 4.28 -22.36
N LEU A 102 -24.43 3.67 -22.09
CA LEU A 102 -24.77 3.14 -20.76
C LEU A 102 -23.78 2.06 -20.29
N GLU A 103 -23.42 1.10 -21.15
CA GLU A 103 -22.41 0.09 -20.83
C GLU A 103 -21.04 0.70 -20.53
N LYS A 104 -20.64 1.75 -21.28
CA LYS A 104 -19.40 2.49 -21.01
C LYS A 104 -19.45 3.14 -19.63
N LEU A 105 -20.55 3.78 -19.27
CA LEU A 105 -20.74 4.39 -17.93
C LEU A 105 -20.66 3.34 -16.81
N ILE A 106 -21.30 2.17 -16.99
CA ILE A 106 -21.23 1.05 -16.04
C ILE A 106 -19.78 0.57 -15.87
N ARG A 107 -19.03 0.46 -16.96
CA ARG A 107 -17.61 0.06 -16.92
C ARG A 107 -16.77 1.10 -16.18
N SER A 108 -16.96 2.39 -16.47
CA SER A 108 -16.26 3.47 -15.78
C SER A 108 -16.55 3.51 -14.29
N ILE A 109 -17.79 3.26 -13.86
CA ILE A 109 -18.12 3.11 -12.43
C ILE A 109 -17.34 1.96 -11.80
N LYS A 110 -17.30 0.78 -12.46
CA LYS A 110 -16.54 -0.37 -11.95
C LYS A 110 -15.06 -0.04 -11.79
N GLU A 111 -14.45 0.61 -12.77
CA GLU A 111 -13.04 1.02 -12.69
C GLU A 111 -12.78 1.94 -11.50
N ILE A 112 -13.64 2.95 -11.30
CA ILE A 112 -13.54 3.89 -10.17
C ILE A 112 -13.70 3.14 -8.84
N THR A 113 -14.61 2.17 -8.74
CA THR A 113 -14.77 1.37 -7.52
C THR A 113 -13.56 0.46 -7.25
N THR A 114 -12.91 -0.06 -8.30
CA THR A 114 -11.66 -0.83 -8.15
C THR A 114 -10.55 0.04 -7.60
N ILE A 115 -10.33 1.23 -8.19
CA ILE A 115 -9.32 2.18 -7.71
C ILE A 115 -9.59 2.59 -6.27
N ALA A 116 -10.85 2.84 -5.92
CA ALA A 116 -11.25 3.15 -4.55
C ALA A 116 -10.91 2.02 -3.56
N GLY A 117 -11.11 0.77 -3.95
CA GLY A 117 -10.71 -0.39 -3.15
C GLY A 117 -9.19 -0.57 -3.05
N ASP A 118 -8.43 -0.18 -4.08
CA ASP A 118 -6.97 -0.20 -4.02
C ASP A 118 -6.43 0.90 -3.10
N ILE A 119 -7.04 2.10 -3.12
CA ILE A 119 -6.74 3.19 -2.18
C ILE A 119 -6.95 2.74 -0.71
N GLU A 120 -8.00 1.98 -0.43
CA GLU A 120 -8.26 1.43 0.91
C GLU A 120 -7.13 0.48 1.37
N LYS A 121 -6.65 -0.40 0.48
CA LYS A 121 -5.58 -1.37 0.79
C LYS A 121 -4.25 -0.72 1.19
N VAL A 122 -3.95 0.49 0.69
CA VAL A 122 -2.73 1.25 1.04
C VAL A 122 -2.91 2.20 2.22
N GLY A 123 -3.97 2.02 3.02
CA GLY A 123 -4.24 2.87 4.18
C GLY A 123 -4.77 4.25 3.80
N GLY A 124 -5.52 4.32 2.70
CA GLY A 124 -6.34 5.45 2.32
C GLY A 124 -7.69 5.45 3.03
N VAL A 125 -8.66 6.16 2.46
CA VAL A 125 -10.01 6.28 3.06
C VAL A 125 -10.80 4.98 2.90
N GLU A 126 -11.55 4.60 3.93
CA GLU A 126 -12.47 3.46 3.91
C GLU A 126 -13.47 3.59 2.75
N TYR A 127 -13.74 2.47 2.07
CA TYR A 127 -14.57 2.46 0.86
C TYR A 127 -16.04 2.85 1.15
N PRO A 128 -16.55 4.00 0.64
CA PRO A 128 -17.91 4.48 0.92
C PRO A 128 -18.95 3.73 0.05
N LYS A 129 -19.29 2.50 0.46
CA LYS A 129 -20.21 1.59 -0.24
C LYS A 129 -21.53 2.24 -0.63
N GLU A 130 -22.15 2.96 0.30
CA GLU A 130 -23.47 3.58 0.09
C GLU A 130 -23.41 4.68 -0.99
N THR A 131 -22.41 5.56 -0.93
CA THR A 131 -22.25 6.64 -1.91
C THR A 131 -22.00 6.11 -3.32
N PHE A 132 -21.21 5.04 -3.47
CA PHE A 132 -21.02 4.39 -4.77
C PHE A 132 -22.29 3.69 -5.26
N MET A 133 -23.07 3.08 -4.35
CA MET A 133 -24.36 2.49 -4.72
C MET A 133 -25.35 3.54 -5.22
N GLU A 134 -25.43 4.69 -4.54
CA GLU A 134 -26.29 5.81 -4.92
C GLU A 134 -25.86 6.44 -6.24
N LEU A 135 -24.55 6.67 -6.44
CA LEU A 135 -24.01 7.16 -7.71
C LEU A 135 -24.35 6.21 -8.86
N ARG A 136 -24.16 4.90 -8.66
CA ARG A 136 -24.51 3.90 -9.68
C ARG A 136 -25.99 3.93 -10.02
N ARG A 137 -26.87 3.97 -9.00
CA ARG A 137 -28.33 4.05 -9.20
C ARG A 137 -28.72 5.31 -9.97
N ALA A 138 -28.11 6.45 -9.66
CA ALA A 138 -28.36 7.71 -10.37
C ALA A 138 -27.96 7.64 -11.85
N ILE A 139 -26.89 6.89 -12.17
CA ILE A 139 -26.38 6.76 -13.54
C ILE A 139 -27.13 5.69 -14.34
N THR A 140 -27.57 4.59 -13.73
CA THR A 140 -28.04 3.39 -14.44
C THR A 140 -29.52 3.08 -14.31
N SER A 141 -30.37 3.99 -13.80
CA SER A 141 -31.78 3.66 -13.64
C SER A 141 -32.51 3.61 -14.98
N ASP A 142 -32.98 2.40 -15.35
CA ASP A 142 -33.66 2.09 -16.61
C ASP A 142 -35.06 2.71 -16.71
N THR A 143 -35.67 3.08 -15.59
CA THR A 143 -37.08 3.51 -15.53
C THR A 143 -37.38 4.83 -16.24
N GLU A 144 -36.38 5.69 -16.45
CA GLU A 144 -36.55 7.00 -17.11
C GLU A 144 -35.65 7.11 -18.35
N LEU A 145 -35.22 5.95 -18.89
CA LEU A 145 -34.39 5.92 -20.10
C LEU A 145 -35.18 6.46 -21.31
N GLU A 146 -36.49 6.21 -21.34
CA GLU A 146 -37.42 6.66 -22.39
C GLU A 146 -37.74 8.16 -22.31
N ASP A 147 -37.56 8.78 -21.14
CA ASP A 147 -37.89 10.20 -20.87
C ASP A 147 -36.73 11.17 -21.17
N ARG A 148 -35.63 10.70 -21.76
CA ARG A 148 -34.48 11.54 -22.15
C ARG A 148 -34.80 12.39 -23.39
N PRO A 149 -34.31 13.65 -23.48
CA PRO A 149 -33.40 14.32 -22.56
C PRO A 149 -34.09 14.88 -21.32
N LEU A 150 -33.45 14.71 -20.16
CA LEU A 150 -33.92 15.29 -18.91
C LEU A 150 -33.54 16.77 -18.81
N PRO A 151 -34.39 17.63 -18.23
CA PRO A 151 -34.01 19.01 -17.94
C PRO A 151 -32.87 19.06 -16.91
N THR A 152 -32.04 20.11 -16.96
CA THR A 152 -30.87 20.29 -16.09
C THR A 152 -31.19 20.33 -14.59
N HIS A 153 -32.41 20.73 -14.21
CA HIS A 153 -32.90 20.76 -12.83
C HIS A 153 -33.60 19.46 -12.40
N HIS A 154 -33.48 18.41 -13.20
CA HIS A 154 -34.02 17.11 -12.81
C HIS A 154 -33.21 16.53 -11.65
N SER A 155 -33.87 15.75 -10.78
CA SER A 155 -33.26 15.17 -9.58
C SER A 155 -32.04 14.30 -9.87
N ARG A 156 -31.95 13.70 -11.07
CA ARG A 156 -30.83 12.85 -11.51
C ARG A 156 -29.52 13.62 -11.75
N PRO A 157 -29.43 14.54 -12.72
CA PRO A 157 -28.22 15.35 -12.91
C PRO A 157 -27.72 15.97 -11.60
N GLU A 158 -28.63 16.48 -10.76
CA GLU A 158 -28.29 17.03 -9.45
C GLU A 158 -27.71 15.97 -8.50
N SER A 159 -28.28 14.77 -8.47
CA SER A 159 -27.79 13.66 -7.66
C SER A 159 -26.40 13.20 -8.12
N ILE A 160 -26.17 13.10 -9.43
CA ILE A 160 -24.86 12.72 -10.00
C ILE A 160 -23.78 13.70 -9.53
N VAL A 161 -24.03 15.01 -9.69
CA VAL A 161 -23.11 16.08 -9.25
C VAL A 161 -22.92 16.06 -7.73
N ARG A 162 -23.98 15.81 -6.97
CA ARG A 162 -23.91 15.75 -5.50
C ARG A 162 -23.02 14.60 -5.04
N TYR A 163 -23.22 13.39 -5.55
CA TYR A 163 -22.46 12.22 -5.16
C TYR A 163 -21.01 12.27 -5.65
N SER A 164 -20.77 12.74 -6.89
CA SER A 164 -19.42 12.95 -7.40
C SER A 164 -18.65 14.00 -6.58
N LYS A 165 -19.30 15.09 -6.18
CA LYS A 165 -18.72 16.12 -5.30
C LYS A 165 -18.42 15.57 -3.91
N SER A 166 -19.29 14.71 -3.38
CA SER A 166 -19.06 14.03 -2.09
C SER A 166 -17.80 13.15 -2.16
N LEU A 167 -17.69 12.29 -3.18
CA LEU A 167 -16.53 11.43 -3.40
C LEU A 167 -15.25 12.24 -3.61
N ARG A 168 -15.28 13.31 -4.40
CA ARG A 168 -14.12 14.22 -4.58
C ARG A 168 -13.65 14.86 -3.27
N ARG A 169 -14.55 15.12 -2.33
CA ARG A 169 -14.20 15.69 -1.01
C ARG A 169 -13.57 14.66 -0.08
N LEU A 170 -14.00 13.41 -0.19
CA LEU A 170 -13.54 12.29 0.62
C LEU A 170 -12.15 11.83 0.18
N TYR A 171 -11.93 11.67 -1.13
CA TYR A 171 -10.63 11.30 -1.70
C TYR A 171 -9.73 12.53 -1.88
N ARG A 172 -9.04 12.92 -0.81
CA ARG A 172 -8.02 13.99 -0.82
C ARG A 172 -6.61 13.42 -0.83
N ARG A 173 -5.69 14.15 -1.47
CA ARG A 173 -4.26 13.86 -1.38
C ARG A 173 -3.79 14.10 0.05
N LYS A 174 -2.90 13.25 0.55
CA LYS A 174 -2.20 13.51 1.81
C LYS A 174 -1.21 14.65 1.54
N CYS A 175 -1.30 15.73 2.32
CA CYS A 175 -0.25 16.74 2.34
C CYS A 175 0.98 16.09 2.96
N SER A 176 2.05 15.97 2.16
CA SER A 176 3.38 15.60 2.65
C SER A 176 4.01 16.74 3.44
#